data_AF-A0A3C1XXU0-F1
#
_entry.id   AF-A0A3C1XXU0-F1
#
_cell.length_a   1.000
_cell.length_b   1.000
_cell.length_c   1.000
_cell.angle_alpha   90.00
_cell.angle_beta   90.00
_cell.angle_gamma   90.00
#
_symmetry.space_group_name_H-M   'P 1'
#
loop_
_entity.id
_entity.type
_entity.pdbx_description
1 polymer ?
#
loop_
_entity_poly.entity_id
_entity_poly.type
_entity_poly.pdbx_seq_one_letter_code
_entity_poly.pdbx_strand_id
1 'polypeptide(L)' 'LPPQAWLRNWRVARARVLLRGGLPLADAAQAVGFADQAHLTRVFKQVYGSPPGVLLKAGAGASQTL' A
#
# COMPACT_ATOMS: atom_id res chain seq x y z
N LEU A 1 -5.61 -5.17 -20.68
CA LEU A 1 -5.79 -4.24 -19.54
C LEU A 1 -5.77 -2.81 -20.06
N PRO A 2 -6.77 -1.98 -19.76
CA PRO A 2 -6.68 -0.55 -20.07
C PRO A 2 -5.49 0.08 -19.32
N PRO A 3 -4.78 1.06 -19.90
CA PRO A 3 -3.49 1.57 -19.38
C PRO A 3 -3.58 2.10 -17.93
N GLN A 4 -4.71 2.69 -17.58
CA GLN A 4 -5.04 3.16 -16.24
C GLN A 4 -5.12 2.03 -15.19
N ALA A 5 -5.62 0.85 -15.57
CA ALA A 5 -5.66 -0.30 -14.67
C ALA A 5 -4.27 -0.89 -14.44
N TRP A 6 -3.40 -0.86 -15.45
CA TRP A 6 -2.01 -1.29 -15.30
C TRP A 6 -1.24 -0.41 -14.31
N LEU A 7 -1.35 0.92 -14.47
CA LEU A 7 -0.68 1.87 -13.57
C LEU A 7 -1.18 1.73 -12.13
N ARG A 8 -2.50 1.56 -11.96
CA ARG A 8 -3.11 1.32 -10.64
C ARG A 8 -2.54 0.05 -10.00
N ASN A 9 -2.50 -1.07 -10.72
CA ASN A 9 -1.96 -2.32 -10.20
C ASN A 9 -0.47 -2.20 -9.84
N TRP A 10 0.32 -1.50 -10.67
CA TRP A 10 1.74 -1.25 -10.40
C TRP A 10 1.96 -0.43 -9.13
N ARG A 11 1.19 0.67 -8.93
CA ARG A 11 1.29 1.50 -7.72
C ARG A 11 0.99 0.71 -6.46
N VAL A 12 -0.05 -0.12 -6.46
CA VAL A 12 -0.40 -0.95 -5.29
C VAL A 12 0.64 -2.04 -5.05
N ALA A 13 1.18 -2.66 -6.11
CA ALA A 13 2.27 -3.63 -5.98
C ALA A 13 3.53 -3.00 -5.38
N ARG A 14 3.88 -1.76 -5.80
CA ARG A 14 5.00 -1.02 -5.24
C ARG A 14 4.76 -0.63 -3.78
N ALA A 15 3.56 -0.16 -3.43
CA ALA A 15 3.19 0.14 -2.05
C ALA A 15 3.35 -1.08 -1.14
N ARG A 16 2.97 -2.28 -1.61
CA ARG A 16 3.14 -3.53 -0.85
C ARG A 16 4.61 -3.82 -0.50
N VAL A 17 5.54 -3.53 -1.40
CA VAL A 17 6.98 -3.70 -1.17
C VAL A 17 7.47 -2.72 -0.10
N LEU A 18 7.08 -1.45 -0.20
CA LEU A 18 7.46 -0.42 0.77
C LEU A 18 6.91 -0.73 2.17
N LEU A 19 5.65 -1.13 2.24
CA LEU A 19 4.99 -1.52 3.48
C LEU A 19 5.64 -2.75 4.13
N ARG A 20 6.08 -3.74 3.33
CA ARG A 20 6.88 -4.87 3.85
C ARG A 20 8.27 -4.46 4.33
N GLY A 21 8.81 -3.37 3.79
CA GLY A 21 10.05 -2.76 4.25
C GLY A 21 9.89 -1.95 5.54
N GLY A 22 8.70 -1.92 6.16
CA GLY A 22 8.43 -1.19 7.39
C GLY A 22 8.07 0.28 7.17
N LEU A 23 7.88 0.72 5.92
CA LEU A 23 7.46 2.09 5.66
C LEU A 23 6.01 2.31 6.15
N PRO A 24 5.71 3.41 6.85
CA PRO A 24 4.35 3.73 7.27
C PRO A 24 3.38 3.83 6.08
N LEU A 25 2.11 3.53 6.31
CA LEU A 25 1.09 3.53 5.24
C LEU A 25 0.91 4.90 4.58
N ALA A 26 1.00 5.98 5.35
CA ALA A 26 0.93 7.34 4.85
C ALA A 26 2.12 7.67 3.92
N ASP A 27 3.34 7.31 4.33
CA ASP A 27 4.54 7.53 3.54
C ASP A 27 4.57 6.63 2.28
N ALA A 28 4.12 5.38 2.39
CA ALA A 28 3.98 4.49 1.25
C ALA A 28 2.96 5.00 0.23
N ALA A 29 1.88 5.66 0.67
CA ALA A 29 0.90 6.29 -0.21
C ALA A 29 1.53 7.46 -0.99
N GLN A 30 2.22 8.36 -0.30
CA GLN A 30 2.95 9.48 -0.90
C GLN A 30 4.00 8.98 -1.91
N ALA A 31 4.80 7.99 -1.52
CA ALA A 31 5.92 7.46 -2.31
C ALA A 31 5.50 6.83 -3.64
N VAL A 32 4.25 6.34 -3.76
CA VAL A 32 3.74 5.76 -5.02
C VAL A 32 2.72 6.67 -5.73
N GLY A 33 2.52 7.89 -5.24
CA GLY A 33 1.68 8.91 -5.86
C GLY A 33 0.18 8.75 -5.58
N PHE A 34 -0.21 8.25 -4.41
CA PHE A 34 -1.57 8.39 -3.89
C PHE A 34 -1.70 9.67 -3.06
N ALA A 35 -2.89 10.25 -3.05
CA ALA A 35 -3.18 11.48 -2.32
C ALA A 35 -3.05 11.31 -0.79
N ASP A 36 -3.44 10.14 -0.27
CA ASP A 36 -3.44 9.85 1.16
C ASP A 36 -3.51 8.33 1.41
N GLN A 37 -3.33 7.92 2.67
CA GLN A 37 -3.40 6.53 3.09
C GLN A 37 -4.76 5.84 2.86
N ALA A 38 -5.88 6.58 2.93
CA ALA A 38 -7.22 6.04 2.70
C ALA A 38 -7.46 5.80 1.20
N HIS A 39 -6.93 6.67 0.33
CA HIS A 39 -6.92 6.44 -1.12
C HIS A 39 -6.12 5.16 -1.46
N LEU A 40 -4.90 5.01 -0.94
CA LEU A 40 -4.11 3.79 -1.11
C LEU A 40 -4.89 2.56 -0.60
N THR A 41 -5.51 2.64 0.58
CA THR A 41 -6.26 1.52 1.18
C THR A 41 -7.46 1.08 0.35
N ARG A 42 -8.23 2.03 -0.20
CA ARG A 42 -9.37 1.73 -1.09
C ARG A 42 -8.91 0.99 -2.33
N VAL A 43 -7.87 1.48 -2.99
CA VAL A 43 -7.34 0.87 -4.22
C VAL A 43 -6.68 -0.48 -3.92
N PHE A 44 -5.98 -0.59 -2.79
CA PHE A 44 -5.38 -1.85 -2.35
C PHE A 44 -6.45 -2.93 -2.14
N LYS A 45 -7.56 -2.60 -1.47
CA LYS A 45 -8.69 -3.52 -1.29
C LYS A 45 -9.34 -3.90 -2.63
N GLN A 46 -9.45 -2.96 -3.58
CA GLN A 46 -9.97 -3.26 -4.92
C GLN A 46 -9.09 -4.22 -5.72
N VAL A 47 -7.76 -4.15 -5.53
CA VAL A 47 -6.80 -5.00 -6.27
C VAL A 47 -6.54 -6.35 -5.58
N TYR A 48 -6.44 -6.37 -4.26
CA TYR A 48 -6.04 -7.56 -3.46
C TYR A 48 -7.18 -8.17 -2.63
N GLY A 49 -8.39 -7.60 -2.66
CA GLY A 49 -9.55 -8.07 -1.89
C GLY A 49 -9.50 -7.77 -0.39
N SER A 50 -8.33 -7.48 0.18
CA SER A 50 -8.12 -7.20 1.60
C SER A 50 -7.29 -5.93 1.81
N PRO A 51 -7.55 -5.14 2.87
CA PRO A 51 -6.77 -3.95 3.17
C PRO A 51 -5.33 -4.30 3.61
N PRO A 52 -4.36 -3.38 3.38
CA PRO A 52 -2.95 -3.64 3.68
C PRO A 52 -2.72 -3.93 5.16
N GLY A 53 -3.47 -3.31 6.09
CA GLY A 53 -3.34 -3.59 7.52
C GLY A 53 -3.59 -5.06 7.91
N VAL A 54 -4.48 -5.77 7.21
CA VAL A 54 -4.72 -7.21 7.44
C VAL A 54 -3.60 -8.05 6.83
N LEU A 55 -3.13 -7.67 5.63
CA LEU A 55 -2.06 -8.38 4.92
C LEU A 55 -0.67 -8.16 5.57
N LEU A 56 -0.50 -7.03 6.25
CA LEU A 56 0.75 -6.62 6.89
C LEU A 56 0.76 -6.92 8.38
N LYS A 57 -0.38 -7.04 9.09
CA LYS A 57 -0.37 -7.55 10.48
C LYS A 57 0.23 -8.95 10.59
N ALA A 58 0.18 -9.72 9.50
CA ALA A 58 0.90 -10.99 9.38
C ALA A 58 2.44 -10.83 9.37
N GLY A 59 2.99 -9.60 9.32
CA GLY A 59 4.43 -9.32 9.33
C GLY A 59 4.88 -8.00 9.98
N ALA A 60 3.99 -7.17 10.53
CA ALA A 60 4.30 -5.84 11.06
C ALA A 60 4.10 -5.80 12.58
N GLY A 61 5.12 -6.30 13.28
CA GLY A 61 5.38 -6.04 14.69
C GLY A 61 6.61 -5.16 14.92
N ALA A 62 7.08 -4.40 13.92
CA ALA A 62 8.32 -3.64 14.03
C ALA A 62 8.15 -2.18 13.57
N SER A 63 8.64 -1.29 14.42
CA SER A 63 9.06 0.09 14.14
C SER A 63 8.01 1.19 14.31
N GLN A 64 7.73 1.54 15.56
CA GLN A 64 7.60 2.95 15.96
C GLN A 64 8.24 3.13 17.35
N THR A 65 9.57 3.31 17.36
CA THR A 65 10.31 3.91 18.48
C THR A 65 11.46 4.66 17.86
N LEU A 66 11.34 5.99 17.84
CA LEU A 66 12.37 7.00 18.10
C LEU A 66 11.71 8.38 17.90
#